data_AF-A0A2N9GZW6-F1
#
_entry.id   AF-A0A2N9GZW6-F1
#
_cell.length_a   1.000
_cell.length_b   1.000
_cell.length_c   1.000
_cell.angle_alpha   90.00
_cell.angle_beta   90.00
_cell.angle_gamma   90.00
#
_symmetry.space_group_name_H-M   'P 1'
#
loop_
_entity.id
_entity.type
_entity.pdbx_description
1 polymer ?
#
loop_
_entity_poly.entity_id
_entity_poly.type
_entity_poly.pdbx_seq_one_letter_code
_entity_poly.pdbx_strand_id
1 'polypeptide(L)'
;MKTKGKSKNCILPSGRAMVRPKAGKTLTIPPSLLTKPALTLRLQGTKTRTPAGTKSKKDTTSFLDCIDEEDEENNITDKVDLNKEDTSPLSLLRKFPYSAHNNNNELSPETRKLYASAVDSVKKLLVSELLSNSNVGTMVELVNKAFETLDWLHADYGKLYDAVKGLLSKRAQLFSTESELRKHRNEEADALLACEDNRTRAKEAVEALARSEAEYMKAKVRLGQLKEEVGVLEGEWERCLESHLAIKSVGEVLAVQEEEKRKIVEKIKQRCDEVEAGIEQSIMLLSSLG
;
A
#
# COMPACT_ATOMS: atom_id res chain seq x y z
N MET A 1 36.91 -49.24 43.90
CA MET A 1 37.75 -48.03 44.08
C MET A 1 36.99 -46.83 43.56
N LYS A 2 36.86 -45.78 44.39
CA LYS A 2 36.15 -44.53 44.11
C LYS A 2 37.09 -43.54 43.41
N THR A 3 36.59 -42.74 42.48
CA THR A 3 36.66 -41.26 42.57
C THR A 3 35.69 -40.60 41.57
N LYS A 4 34.94 -39.62 42.09
CA LYS A 4 34.09 -38.66 41.37
C LYS A 4 34.94 -37.42 41.08
N GLY A 5 34.76 -36.79 39.91
CA GLY A 5 35.24 -35.43 39.63
C GLY A 5 34.08 -34.52 39.25
N LYS A 6 33.69 -33.62 40.17
CA LYS A 6 32.80 -32.46 39.91
C LYS A 6 33.69 -31.25 39.63
N SER A 7 33.33 -30.43 38.64
CA SER A 7 33.82 -29.06 38.54
C SER A 7 32.64 -28.11 38.34
N LYS A 8 32.47 -27.19 39.30
CA LYS A 8 31.64 -25.99 39.24
C LYS A 8 32.58 -24.85 39.57
N ASN A 9 32.61 -23.79 38.76
CA ASN A 9 33.14 -22.51 39.16
C ASN A 9 32.17 -21.40 38.75
N CYS A 10 31.65 -20.71 39.76
CA CYS A 10 30.99 -19.42 39.67
C CYS A 10 32.01 -18.36 40.11
N ILE A 11 32.09 -17.23 39.42
CA ILE A 11 32.80 -16.03 39.90
C ILE A 11 31.89 -14.82 39.69
N LEU A 12 31.51 -14.17 40.80
CA LEU A 12 31.12 -12.76 40.90
C LEU A 12 32.29 -12.03 41.58
N PRO A 13 32.45 -10.71 41.33
CA PRO A 13 32.33 -9.73 42.42
C PRO A 13 31.44 -8.53 42.01
N SER A 14 30.58 -8.00 42.91
CA SER A 14 30.87 -6.87 43.84
C SER A 14 31.24 -5.58 43.09
N GLY A 15 30.50 -4.48 43.10
CA GLY A 15 29.72 -3.87 44.17
C GLY A 15 30.43 -2.59 44.63
N ARG A 16 29.88 -1.39 44.33
CA ARG A 16 29.97 -0.22 45.21
C ARG A 16 29.03 0.91 44.80
N ALA A 17 28.34 1.40 45.82
CA ALA A 17 27.43 2.52 45.85
C ALA A 17 28.19 3.87 45.85
N MET A 18 27.44 4.94 45.61
CA MET A 18 27.04 5.93 46.63
C MET A 18 27.13 7.38 46.12
N VAL A 19 26.22 8.20 46.66
CA VAL A 19 26.29 9.67 46.85
C VAL A 19 25.51 10.55 45.87
N ARG A 20 24.38 11.01 46.43
CA ARG A 20 23.59 12.20 46.13
C ARG A 20 24.30 13.44 46.71
N PRO A 21 24.16 14.63 46.09
CA PRO A 21 23.80 15.81 46.88
C PRO A 21 22.71 16.69 46.24
N LYS A 22 22.16 17.57 47.07
CA LYS A 22 21.01 18.46 46.89
C LYS A 22 21.44 19.93 46.66
N ALA A 23 20.55 20.67 45.98
CA ALA A 23 20.07 22.05 46.24
C ALA A 23 20.72 23.31 45.61
N GLY A 24 19.83 24.21 45.14
CA GLY A 24 19.99 25.67 44.82
C GLY A 24 19.30 26.04 43.48
N LYS A 25 18.06 26.59 43.39
CA LYS A 25 17.55 28.00 43.50
C LYS A 25 18.39 29.01 42.66
N THR A 26 17.90 29.89 41.76
CA THR A 26 16.63 30.66 41.63
C THR A 26 16.56 31.45 40.28
N LEU A 27 15.36 32.00 39.96
CA LEU A 27 15.01 33.14 39.05
C LEU A 27 14.86 32.87 37.52
N THR A 28 13.90 33.36 36.71
CA THR A 28 12.57 34.03 36.83
C THR A 28 11.93 34.13 35.40
N ILE A 29 10.59 34.21 35.34
CA ILE A 29 9.68 34.82 34.31
C ILE A 29 9.01 33.85 33.27
N PRO A 30 7.68 33.98 32.99
CA PRO A 30 6.78 32.87 32.63
C PRO A 30 6.15 32.95 31.23
N PRO A 31 5.32 31.96 30.83
CA PRO A 31 4.15 32.21 30.01
C PRO A 31 2.85 31.84 30.75
N SER A 32 1.97 32.82 30.81
CA SER A 32 0.61 32.76 31.32
C SER A 32 -0.34 32.03 30.37
N LEU A 33 -1.14 31.12 30.96
CA LEU A 33 -2.60 31.00 30.80
C LEU A 33 -3.16 30.68 29.40
N LEU A 34 -3.67 29.45 29.21
CA LEU A 34 -5.12 29.19 29.29
C LEU A 34 -5.47 27.70 29.05
N THR A 35 -5.66 27.03 30.18
CA THR A 35 -6.83 26.22 30.58
C THR A 35 -7.61 25.43 29.51
N LYS A 36 -7.38 24.11 29.52
CA LYS A 36 -8.43 23.10 29.32
C LYS A 36 -9.10 22.82 30.68
N PRO A 37 -10.39 22.48 30.69
CA PRO A 37 -10.89 21.51 31.67
C PRO A 37 -11.37 20.24 30.97
N ALA A 38 -10.85 19.12 31.42
CA ALA A 38 -11.48 17.81 31.29
C ALA A 38 -12.22 17.51 32.59
N LEU A 39 -13.37 16.83 32.47
CA LEU A 39 -14.12 15.97 33.40
C LEU A 39 -15.58 15.99 32.88
N THR A 40 -16.33 14.92 32.68
CA THR A 40 -16.40 13.67 33.45
C THR A 40 -17.15 12.60 32.66
N LEU A 41 -16.83 11.35 32.98
CA LEU A 41 -17.44 10.09 32.55
C LEU A 41 -18.98 10.03 32.63
N ARG A 42 -19.60 9.34 31.67
CA ARG A 42 -20.78 8.51 31.95
C ARG A 42 -20.78 7.23 31.12
N LEU A 43 -20.72 6.11 31.84
CA LEU A 43 -20.98 4.74 31.41
C LEU A 43 -22.33 4.63 30.69
N GLN A 44 -22.37 3.93 29.56
CA GLN A 44 -23.37 2.89 29.28
C GLN A 44 -22.70 1.77 28.49
N GLY A 45 -22.79 0.55 29.02
CA GLY A 45 -22.21 -0.62 28.40
C GLY A 45 -23.17 -1.33 27.45
N THR A 46 -22.62 -2.17 26.59
CA THR A 46 -23.19 -3.47 26.22
C THR A 46 -22.05 -4.44 25.92
N LYS A 47 -22.17 -5.65 26.49
CA LYS A 47 -21.41 -6.87 26.13
C LYS A 47 -21.79 -7.25 24.67
N THR A 48 -21.03 -8.00 23.87
CA THR A 48 -20.53 -9.37 24.11
C THR A 48 -19.62 -9.85 22.94
N ARG A 49 -18.53 -10.56 23.30
CA ARG A 49 -18.14 -11.91 22.80
C ARG A 49 -17.57 -12.14 21.37
N THR A 50 -16.24 -12.33 21.31
CA THR A 50 -15.49 -13.30 20.45
C THR A 50 -15.49 -14.70 21.16
N PRO A 51 -15.02 -15.87 20.62
CA PRO A 51 -14.27 -16.13 19.37
C PRO A 51 -14.53 -17.48 18.61
N ALA A 52 -13.79 -17.64 17.50
CA ALA A 52 -13.16 -18.88 16.96
C ALA A 52 -13.95 -19.88 16.07
N GLY A 53 -13.35 -20.26 14.93
CA GLY A 53 -13.16 -21.68 14.56
C GLY A 53 -13.65 -22.22 13.21
N THR A 54 -12.72 -22.35 12.24
CA THR A 54 -12.46 -23.52 11.34
C THR A 54 -13.37 -23.96 10.16
N LYS A 55 -12.72 -24.00 8.98
CA LYS A 55 -12.61 -25.07 7.93
C LYS A 55 -13.80 -25.43 7.00
N SER A 56 -13.59 -25.34 5.67
CA SER A 56 -13.43 -26.48 4.72
C SER A 56 -14.06 -26.31 3.30
N LYS A 57 -13.19 -26.37 2.27
CA LYS A 57 -13.25 -26.98 0.90
C LYS A 57 -14.52 -26.99 0.02
N LYS A 58 -14.38 -26.53 -1.25
CA LYS A 58 -14.38 -27.31 -2.53
C LYS A 58 -14.26 -26.33 -3.73
N ASP A 59 -13.22 -26.42 -4.57
CA ASP A 59 -13.13 -27.12 -5.89
C ASP A 59 -13.94 -26.40 -7.00
N THR A 60 -13.59 -26.23 -8.29
CA THR A 60 -12.42 -26.44 -9.19
C THR A 60 -12.87 -25.92 -10.59
N THR A 61 -11.94 -25.31 -11.36
CA THR A 61 -11.85 -25.17 -12.86
C THR A 61 -12.88 -24.43 -13.74
N SER A 62 -12.41 -23.39 -14.47
CA SER A 62 -12.21 -23.31 -15.96
C SER A 62 -11.64 -21.92 -16.30
N PHE A 63 -10.40 -21.69 -16.75
CA PHE A 63 -9.76 -21.93 -18.07
C PHE A 63 -10.47 -21.30 -19.28
N LEU A 64 -9.92 -20.15 -19.71
CA LEU A 64 -9.97 -19.42 -20.99
C LEU A 64 -11.29 -18.84 -21.58
N ASP A 65 -11.06 -17.67 -22.19
CA ASP A 65 -11.88 -16.84 -23.10
C ASP A 65 -13.05 -16.07 -22.45
N CYS A 66 -13.25 -14.76 -22.64
CA CYS A 66 -13.01 -13.92 -23.80
C CYS A 66 -12.50 -12.52 -23.42
N ILE A 67 -11.62 -11.98 -24.28
CA ILE A 67 -11.46 -10.56 -24.52
C ILE A 67 -12.71 -10.12 -25.28
N ASP A 68 -13.48 -9.19 -24.75
CA ASP A 68 -14.38 -8.34 -25.53
C ASP A 68 -14.03 -6.89 -25.20
N GLU A 69 -13.45 -6.21 -26.19
CA GLU A 69 -13.52 -4.78 -26.32
C GLU A 69 -14.96 -4.43 -26.69
N GLU A 70 -15.67 -3.69 -25.84
CA GLU A 70 -16.76 -2.84 -26.28
C GLU A 70 -16.64 -1.48 -25.59
N ASP A 71 -16.40 -0.48 -26.42
CA ASP A 71 -16.60 0.93 -26.17
C ASP A 71 -18.02 1.19 -25.68
N GLU A 72 -18.18 1.86 -24.54
CA GLU A 72 -19.41 2.59 -24.27
C GLU A 72 -19.11 3.91 -23.54
N GLU A 73 -18.84 4.93 -24.36
CA GLU A 73 -19.09 6.33 -24.02
C GLU A 73 -20.55 6.48 -23.59
N ASN A 74 -20.81 6.72 -22.30
CA ASN A 74 -22.06 7.31 -21.84
C ASN A 74 -21.79 8.50 -20.93
N ASN A 75 -21.42 9.58 -21.60
CA ASN A 75 -22.04 10.91 -21.51
C ASN A 75 -23.14 11.06 -20.44
N ILE A 76 -22.77 11.49 -19.23
CA ILE A 76 -23.65 12.26 -18.35
C ILE A 76 -22.98 13.61 -18.14
N THR A 77 -23.26 14.49 -19.10
CA THR A 77 -23.23 15.94 -18.95
C THR A 77 -24.20 16.35 -17.84
N ASP A 78 -23.73 16.43 -16.60
CA ASP A 78 -24.27 17.42 -15.68
C ASP A 78 -23.50 18.72 -15.91
N LYS A 79 -24.03 19.47 -16.88
CA LYS A 79 -23.79 20.89 -17.09
C LYS A 79 -24.22 21.62 -15.82
N VAL A 80 -23.33 21.71 -14.84
CA VAL A 80 -23.35 22.85 -13.93
C VAL A 80 -22.93 24.04 -14.76
N ASP A 81 -23.94 24.81 -15.19
CA ASP A 81 -23.82 26.12 -15.80
C ASP A 81 -22.76 26.96 -15.07
N LEU A 82 -21.54 26.95 -15.61
CA LEU A 82 -20.58 28.02 -15.43
C LEU A 82 -20.70 28.98 -16.61
N ASN A 83 -21.93 29.45 -16.85
CA ASN A 83 -22.16 30.77 -17.44
C ASN A 83 -21.81 31.86 -16.42
N LYS A 84 -20.63 31.77 -15.80
CA LYS A 84 -19.92 32.98 -15.44
C LYS A 84 -19.34 33.45 -16.74
N GLU A 85 -19.97 34.43 -17.35
CA GLU A 85 -19.26 35.33 -18.24
C GLU A 85 -17.97 35.70 -17.51
N ASP A 86 -16.86 35.06 -17.89
CA ASP A 86 -15.53 35.64 -17.72
C ASP A 86 -15.58 36.89 -18.59
N THR A 87 -16.18 37.94 -18.04
CA THR A 87 -16.13 39.29 -18.56
C THR A 87 -14.67 39.66 -18.42
N SER A 88 -13.87 39.22 -19.41
CA SER A 88 -12.44 39.49 -19.49
C SER A 88 -12.27 40.94 -19.10
N PRO A 89 -11.35 41.32 -18.20
CA PRO A 89 -11.25 42.70 -17.74
C PRO A 89 -11.21 43.72 -18.90
N LEU A 90 -10.72 43.30 -20.07
CA LEU A 90 -10.71 44.06 -21.31
C LEU A 90 -12.10 44.37 -21.90
N SER A 91 -13.10 43.53 -21.66
CA SER A 91 -14.49 43.74 -22.06
C SER A 91 -15.20 44.80 -21.20
N LEU A 92 -14.68 45.06 -19.99
CA LEU A 92 -15.11 46.17 -19.14
C LEU A 92 -14.46 47.50 -19.52
N LEU A 93 -13.48 47.50 -20.44
CA LEU A 93 -12.89 48.73 -20.96
C LEU A 93 -13.95 49.51 -21.73
N ARG A 94 -14.13 50.77 -21.37
CA ARG A 94 -15.10 51.66 -22.01
C ARG A 94 -14.86 51.72 -23.52
N LYS A 95 -15.94 51.68 -24.29
CA LYS A 95 -15.90 51.84 -25.75
C LYS A 95 -15.59 53.31 -26.09
N PHE A 96 -14.65 53.53 -27.00
CA PHE A 96 -14.31 54.87 -27.47
C PHE A 96 -15.56 55.57 -28.05
N PRO A 97 -15.87 56.82 -27.68
CA PRO A 97 -17.05 57.50 -28.19
C PRO A 97 -16.93 57.75 -29.70
N TYR A 98 -17.98 57.39 -30.45
CA TYR A 98 -18.12 57.74 -31.86
C TYR A 98 -18.43 59.24 -31.95
N SER A 99 -17.39 60.04 -32.20
CA SER A 99 -17.42 61.47 -32.57
C SER A 99 -18.33 62.37 -31.73
N ALA A 100 -17.78 62.96 -30.65
CA ALA A 100 -18.31 64.21 -30.14
C ALA A 100 -17.72 65.37 -30.97
N HIS A 101 -18.57 66.07 -31.73
CA HIS A 101 -18.17 67.29 -32.42
C HIS A 101 -17.67 68.33 -31.41
N ASN A 102 -16.41 68.75 -31.58
CA ASN A 102 -15.76 69.77 -30.77
C ASN A 102 -16.31 71.16 -31.09
N ASN A 103 -17.17 71.68 -30.23
CA ASN A 103 -17.64 73.08 -30.31
C ASN A 103 -16.86 74.00 -29.34
N ASN A 104 -15.58 73.70 -29.05
CA ASN A 104 -14.74 74.47 -28.13
C ASN A 104 -14.27 75.84 -28.67
N ASN A 105 -14.79 76.28 -29.82
CA ASN A 105 -14.43 77.55 -30.44
C ASN A 105 -15.01 78.78 -29.71
N GLU A 106 -15.91 78.59 -28.74
CA GLU A 106 -16.53 79.68 -27.95
C GLU A 106 -15.79 80.04 -26.65
N LEU A 107 -14.72 79.31 -26.28
CA LEU A 107 -13.98 79.55 -25.03
C LEU A 107 -12.85 80.58 -25.19
N SER A 108 -12.64 81.40 -24.14
CA SER A 108 -11.51 82.33 -24.04
C SER A 108 -10.15 81.62 -24.16
N PRO A 109 -9.11 82.29 -24.69
CA PRO A 109 -7.77 81.73 -24.80
C PRO A 109 -7.18 81.24 -23.46
N GLU A 110 -7.44 81.94 -22.36
CA GLU A 110 -6.99 81.55 -21.01
C GLU A 110 -7.65 80.24 -20.56
N THR A 111 -8.96 80.11 -20.76
CA THR A 111 -9.71 78.90 -20.41
C THR A 111 -9.21 77.71 -21.23
N ARG A 112 -8.97 77.89 -22.54
CA ARG A 112 -8.47 76.83 -23.42
C ARG A 112 -7.10 76.28 -22.97
N LYS A 113 -6.21 77.14 -22.47
CA LYS A 113 -4.91 76.73 -21.92
C LYS A 113 -5.07 75.92 -20.64
N LEU A 114 -5.99 76.29 -19.75
CA LEU A 114 -6.26 75.53 -18.52
C LEU A 114 -6.80 74.13 -18.83
N TYR A 115 -7.74 74.00 -19.76
CA TYR A 115 -8.27 72.71 -20.19
C TYR A 115 -7.17 71.84 -20.83
N ALA A 116 -6.34 72.40 -21.72
CA ALA A 116 -5.23 71.66 -22.31
C ALA A 116 -4.23 71.14 -21.26
N SER A 117 -3.90 71.96 -20.24
CA SER A 117 -3.04 71.55 -19.13
C SER A 117 -3.67 70.44 -18.28
N ALA A 118 -4.99 70.51 -18.04
CA ALA A 118 -5.72 69.47 -17.31
C ALA A 118 -5.71 68.15 -18.08
N VAL A 119 -5.94 68.19 -19.40
CA VAL A 119 -5.86 67.02 -20.29
C VAL A 119 -4.49 66.37 -20.21
N ASP A 120 -3.40 67.14 -20.35
CA ASP A 120 -2.04 66.59 -20.27
C ASP A 120 -1.73 65.99 -18.89
N SER A 121 -2.25 66.61 -17.82
CA SER A 121 -2.08 66.10 -16.45
C SER A 121 -2.78 64.76 -16.26
N VAL A 122 -4.02 64.61 -16.75
CA VAL A 122 -4.77 63.35 -16.69
C VAL A 122 -4.09 62.26 -17.51
N LYS A 123 -3.62 62.58 -18.72
CA LYS A 123 -2.88 61.63 -19.59
C LYS A 123 -1.60 61.12 -18.91
N LYS A 124 -0.81 62.02 -18.32
CA LYS A 124 0.42 61.65 -17.59
C LYS A 124 0.13 60.83 -16.35
N LEU A 125 -0.86 61.22 -15.55
CA LEU A 125 -1.26 60.50 -14.36
C LEU A 125 -1.71 59.07 -14.72
N LEU A 126 -2.54 58.92 -15.75
CA LEU A 126 -2.99 57.62 -16.23
C LEU A 126 -1.82 56.71 -16.62
N VAL A 127 -0.86 57.22 -17.38
CA VAL A 127 0.31 56.43 -17.79
C VAL A 127 1.14 56.02 -16.57
N SER A 128 1.40 56.92 -15.62
CA SER A 128 2.15 56.61 -14.40
C SER A 128 1.46 55.53 -13.55
N GLU A 129 0.14 55.64 -13.39
CA GLU A 129 -0.65 54.66 -12.64
C GLU A 129 -0.66 53.30 -13.34
N LEU A 130 -0.83 53.25 -14.66
CA LEU A 130 -0.83 51.98 -15.40
C LEU A 130 0.52 51.28 -15.40
N LEU A 131 1.63 52.03 -15.33
CA LEU A 131 2.96 51.44 -15.20
C LEU A 131 3.23 50.90 -13.80
N SER A 132 2.56 51.46 -12.78
CA SER A 132 2.73 51.07 -11.37
C SER A 132 1.79 49.94 -10.94
N ASN A 133 0.70 49.72 -11.66
CA ASN A 133 -0.27 48.67 -11.36
C ASN A 133 0.05 47.35 -12.08
N SER A 134 -0.09 46.23 -11.37
CA SER A 134 0.11 44.87 -11.90
C SER A 134 -1.19 44.13 -12.17
N ASN A 135 -2.30 44.55 -11.57
CA ASN A 135 -3.61 43.91 -11.69
C ASN A 135 -4.40 44.51 -12.85
N VAL A 136 -4.77 43.69 -13.84
CA VAL A 136 -5.48 44.14 -15.04
C VAL A 136 -6.86 44.73 -14.73
N GLY A 137 -7.57 44.20 -13.72
CA GLY A 137 -8.88 44.72 -13.30
C GLY A 137 -8.79 46.13 -12.74
N THR A 138 -7.85 46.38 -11.83
CA THR A 138 -7.65 47.74 -11.27
C THR A 138 -7.17 48.73 -12.34
N MET A 139 -6.32 48.27 -13.27
CA MET A 139 -5.90 49.08 -14.40
C MET A 139 -7.08 49.49 -15.29
N VAL A 140 -8.01 48.58 -15.58
CA VAL A 140 -9.21 48.89 -16.40
C VAL A 140 -10.11 49.92 -15.69
N GLU A 141 -10.32 49.80 -14.38
CA GLU A 141 -11.10 50.77 -13.61
C GLU A 141 -10.47 52.18 -13.64
N LEU A 142 -9.15 52.26 -13.46
CA LEU A 142 -8.39 53.52 -13.52
C LEU A 142 -8.48 54.15 -14.91
N VAL A 143 -8.37 53.33 -15.96
CA VAL A 143 -8.49 53.76 -17.36
C VAL A 143 -9.88 54.31 -17.66
N ASN A 144 -10.92 53.62 -17.21
CA ASN A 144 -12.30 54.05 -17.42
C ASN A 144 -12.57 55.42 -16.77
N LYS A 145 -12.10 55.62 -15.53
CA LYS A 145 -12.20 56.92 -14.82
C LYS A 145 -11.44 58.04 -15.53
N ALA A 146 -10.24 57.74 -16.04
CA ALA A 146 -9.45 58.73 -16.77
C ALA A 146 -10.06 59.08 -18.13
N PHE A 147 -10.61 58.12 -18.87
CA PHE A 147 -11.31 58.37 -20.13
C PHE A 147 -12.64 59.11 -19.94
N GLU A 148 -13.35 58.88 -18.83
CA GLU A 148 -14.50 59.69 -18.45
C GLU A 148 -14.13 61.16 -18.22
N THR A 149 -13.03 61.40 -17.52
CA THR A 149 -12.50 62.75 -17.30
C THR A 149 -12.07 63.40 -18.62
N LEU A 150 -11.44 62.64 -19.52
CA LEU A 150 -10.99 63.14 -20.82
C LEU A 150 -12.14 63.42 -21.79
N ASP A 151 -13.22 62.64 -21.74
CA ASP A 151 -14.45 62.92 -22.49
C ASP A 151 -15.11 64.21 -22.02
N TRP A 152 -15.20 64.43 -20.70
CA TRP A 152 -15.73 65.67 -20.13
C TRP A 152 -14.89 66.89 -20.53
N LEU A 153 -13.58 66.73 -20.67
CA LEU A 153 -12.66 67.76 -21.15
C LEU A 153 -12.64 67.91 -22.68
N HIS A 154 -13.43 67.12 -23.42
CA HIS A 154 -13.44 67.10 -24.89
C HIS A 154 -12.05 66.88 -25.50
N ALA A 155 -11.22 66.06 -24.87
CA ALA A 155 -9.86 65.79 -25.31
C ALA A 155 -9.82 64.80 -26.47
N ASP A 156 -8.91 65.00 -27.43
CA ASP A 156 -8.50 63.92 -28.33
C ASP A 156 -7.49 63.02 -27.61
N TYR A 157 -7.91 61.78 -27.34
CA TYR A 157 -7.09 60.75 -26.73
C TYR A 157 -7.10 59.43 -27.51
N GLY A 158 -7.45 59.44 -28.81
CA GLY A 158 -7.54 58.21 -29.61
C GLY A 158 -6.26 57.36 -29.61
N LYS A 159 -5.10 58.01 -29.84
CA LYS A 159 -3.78 57.33 -29.77
C LYS A 159 -3.48 56.76 -28.38
N LEU A 160 -3.91 57.45 -27.32
CA LEU A 160 -3.73 56.98 -25.94
C LEU A 160 -4.65 55.79 -25.66
N TYR A 161 -5.89 55.84 -26.15
CA TYR A 161 -6.84 54.73 -26.04
C TYR A 161 -6.28 53.45 -26.65
N ASP A 162 -5.78 53.52 -27.89
CA ASP A 162 -5.20 52.36 -28.58
C ASP A 162 -3.97 51.81 -27.84
N ALA A 163 -3.10 52.69 -27.34
CA ALA A 163 -1.91 52.30 -26.59
C ALA A 163 -2.28 51.61 -25.26
N VAL A 164 -3.23 52.16 -24.51
CA VAL A 164 -3.72 51.60 -23.24
C VAL A 164 -4.43 50.28 -23.47
N LYS A 165 -5.28 50.18 -24.50
CA LYS A 165 -5.93 48.93 -24.88
C LYS A 165 -4.91 47.84 -25.23
N GLY A 166 -3.87 48.19 -25.99
CA GLY A 166 -2.76 47.29 -26.31
C GLY A 166 -1.97 46.85 -25.08
N LEU A 167 -1.70 47.77 -24.14
CA LEU A 167 -1.03 47.46 -22.88
C LEU A 167 -1.85 46.50 -22.02
N LEU A 168 -3.13 46.80 -21.82
CA LEU A 168 -4.04 45.96 -21.03
C LEU A 168 -4.17 44.57 -21.65
N SER A 169 -4.27 44.49 -22.99
CA SER A 169 -4.34 43.21 -23.70
C SER A 169 -3.10 42.35 -23.46
N LYS A 170 -1.90 42.93 -23.60
CA LYS A 170 -0.63 42.24 -23.31
C LYS A 170 -0.51 41.82 -21.85
N ARG A 171 -0.97 42.65 -20.92
CA ARG A 171 -0.97 42.32 -19.49
C ARG A 171 -1.92 41.19 -19.15
N ALA A 172 -3.11 41.15 -19.75
CA ALA A 172 -4.05 40.05 -19.60
C ALA A 172 -3.46 38.73 -20.13
N GLN A 173 -2.83 38.77 -21.32
CA GLN A 173 -2.14 37.61 -21.89
C GLN A 173 -1.02 37.12 -20.97
N LEU A 174 -0.17 38.01 -20.46
CA LEU A 174 0.90 37.66 -19.53
C LEU A 174 0.35 36.97 -18.29
N PHE A 175 -0.69 37.54 -17.67
CA PHE A 175 -1.32 36.96 -16.49
C PHE A 175 -1.89 35.56 -16.78
N SER A 176 -2.55 35.38 -17.92
CA SER A 176 -3.06 34.07 -18.36
C SER A 176 -1.93 33.05 -18.49
N THR A 177 -0.85 33.41 -19.20
CA THR A 177 0.30 32.50 -19.39
C THR A 177 1.04 32.20 -18.09
N GLU A 178 1.12 33.14 -17.15
CA GLU A 178 1.75 32.92 -15.85
C GLU A 178 0.90 31.98 -14.99
N SER A 179 -0.42 32.12 -15.03
CA SER A 179 -1.35 31.21 -14.35
C SER A 179 -1.24 29.80 -14.90
N GLU A 180 -1.18 29.64 -16.22
CA GLU A 180 -1.00 28.35 -16.89
C GLU A 180 0.35 27.72 -16.54
N LEU A 181 1.44 28.50 -16.56
CA LEU A 181 2.77 28.03 -16.14
C LEU A 181 2.76 27.57 -14.68
N ARG A 182 2.11 28.32 -13.79
CA ARG A 182 1.98 27.96 -12.38
C ARG A 182 1.21 26.65 -12.21
N LYS A 183 0.14 26.46 -12.99
CA LYS A 183 -0.64 25.21 -13.00
C LYS A 183 0.22 24.03 -13.43
N HIS A 184 0.90 24.13 -14.57
CA HIS A 184 1.76 23.06 -15.07
C HIS A 184 2.94 22.76 -14.14
N ARG A 185 3.51 23.76 -13.49
CA ARG A 185 4.58 23.54 -12.50
C ARG A 185 4.08 22.75 -11.29
N ASN A 186 2.84 22.97 -10.86
CA ASN A 186 2.25 22.20 -9.77
C ASN A 186 1.95 20.77 -10.22
N GLU A 187 1.37 20.59 -11.41
CA GLU A 187 1.12 19.27 -12.01
C GLU A 187 2.44 18.47 -12.17
N GLU A 188 3.53 19.12 -12.59
CA GLU A 188 4.87 18.51 -12.68
C GLU A 188 5.39 18.07 -11.31
N ALA A 189 5.25 18.92 -10.29
CA ALA A 189 5.69 18.58 -8.93
C ALA A 189 4.93 17.36 -8.38
N ASP A 190 3.62 17.30 -8.60
CA ASP A 190 2.78 16.16 -8.20
C ASP A 190 3.18 14.88 -8.97
N ALA A 191 3.44 14.98 -10.27
CA ALA A 191 3.89 13.86 -11.09
C ALA A 191 5.27 13.33 -10.64
N LEU A 192 6.20 14.22 -10.27
CA LEU A 192 7.51 13.84 -9.74
C LEU A 192 7.41 13.13 -8.39
N LEU A 193 6.53 13.61 -7.50
CA LEU A 193 6.25 12.93 -6.22
C LEU A 193 5.70 11.52 -6.45
N ALA A 194 4.68 11.39 -7.32
CA ALA A 194 4.11 10.08 -7.67
C ALA A 194 5.13 9.15 -8.33
N CYS A 195 6.04 9.70 -9.16
CA CYS A 195 7.10 8.93 -9.78
C CYS A 195 8.10 8.37 -8.74
N GLU A 196 8.47 9.16 -7.74
CA GLU A 196 9.39 8.69 -6.69
C GLU A 196 8.72 7.64 -5.79
N ASP A 197 7.44 7.81 -5.45
CA ASP A 197 6.65 6.80 -4.72
C ASP A 197 6.50 5.48 -5.51
N ASN A 198 6.34 5.57 -6.84
CA ASN A 198 6.35 4.38 -7.69
C ASN A 198 7.73 3.71 -7.70
N ARG A 199 8.80 4.50 -7.72
CA ARG A 199 10.17 4.00 -7.71
C ARG A 199 10.51 3.28 -6.40
N THR A 200 10.08 3.80 -5.26
CA THR A 200 10.28 3.14 -3.96
C THR A 200 9.53 1.81 -3.90
N ARG A 201 8.24 1.80 -4.27
CA ARG A 201 7.44 0.57 -4.35
C ARG A 201 8.04 -0.47 -5.31
N ALA A 202 8.57 -0.04 -6.45
CA ALA A 202 9.23 -0.93 -7.39
C ALA A 202 10.48 -1.59 -6.77
N LYS A 203 11.30 -0.85 -6.02
CA LYS A 203 12.46 -1.41 -5.31
C LYS A 203 12.03 -2.44 -4.26
N GLU A 204 11.02 -2.12 -3.45
CA GLU A 204 10.50 -3.04 -2.43
C GLU A 204 9.96 -4.33 -3.05
N ALA A 205 9.25 -4.23 -4.19
CA ALA A 205 8.75 -5.38 -4.93
C ALA A 205 9.88 -6.27 -5.45
N VAL A 206 10.96 -5.68 -5.99
CA VAL A 206 12.13 -6.43 -6.45
C VAL A 206 12.81 -7.16 -5.30
N GLU A 207 12.97 -6.52 -4.14
CA GLU A 207 13.55 -7.19 -2.96
C GLU A 207 12.65 -8.31 -2.42
N ALA A 208 11.32 -8.10 -2.43
CA ALA A 208 10.37 -9.14 -2.04
C ALA A 208 10.42 -10.35 -2.97
N LEU A 209 10.53 -10.11 -4.29
CA LEU A 209 10.72 -11.17 -5.28
C LEU A 209 12.00 -11.96 -4.99
N ALA A 210 13.14 -11.28 -4.80
CA ALA A 210 14.41 -11.93 -4.51
C ALA A 210 14.37 -12.80 -3.25
N ARG A 211 13.68 -12.35 -2.19
CA ARG A 211 13.45 -13.15 -0.97
C ARG A 211 12.61 -14.39 -1.27
N SER A 212 11.52 -14.24 -2.03
CA SER A 212 10.64 -15.35 -2.39
C SER A 212 11.33 -16.39 -3.28
N GLU A 213 12.17 -15.96 -4.22
CA GLU A 213 12.97 -16.85 -5.07
C GLU A 213 14.00 -17.65 -4.26
N ALA A 214 14.66 -17.00 -3.30
CA ALA A 214 15.59 -17.69 -2.40
C ALA A 214 14.88 -18.77 -1.55
N GLU A 215 13.70 -18.46 -1.03
CA GLU A 215 12.88 -19.43 -0.28
C GLU A 215 12.41 -20.58 -1.17
N TYR A 216 11.97 -20.28 -2.40
CA TYR A 216 11.58 -21.28 -3.38
C TYR A 216 12.73 -22.25 -3.69
N MET A 217 13.94 -21.73 -3.92
CA MET A 217 15.12 -22.58 -4.18
C MET A 217 15.46 -23.46 -2.97
N LYS A 218 15.34 -22.92 -1.75
CA LYS A 218 15.52 -23.70 -0.52
C LYS A 218 14.47 -24.81 -0.37
N ALA A 219 13.21 -24.53 -0.70
CA ALA A 219 12.13 -25.52 -0.70
C ALA A 219 12.36 -26.61 -1.76
N LYS A 220 12.84 -26.24 -2.95
CA LYS A 220 13.18 -27.19 -4.01
C LYS A 220 14.27 -28.18 -3.60
N VAL A 221 15.31 -27.71 -2.91
CA VAL A 221 16.37 -28.58 -2.34
C VAL A 221 15.79 -29.55 -1.30
N ARG A 222 14.98 -29.05 -0.36
CA ARG A 222 14.34 -29.89 0.67
C ARG A 222 13.43 -30.95 0.06
N LEU A 223 12.68 -30.60 -0.99
CA LEU A 223 11.85 -31.56 -1.71
C LEU A 223 12.68 -32.65 -2.39
N GLY A 224 13.85 -32.28 -2.95
CA GLY A 224 14.80 -33.25 -3.49
C GLY A 224 15.27 -34.25 -2.44
N GLN A 225 15.69 -33.76 -1.27
CA GLN A 225 16.12 -34.60 -0.14
C GLN A 225 15.01 -35.54 0.33
N LEU A 226 13.79 -35.01 0.49
CA LEU A 226 12.66 -35.82 0.93
C LEU A 226 12.32 -36.93 -0.08
N LYS A 227 12.41 -36.65 -1.38
CA LYS A 227 12.20 -37.67 -2.42
C LYS A 227 13.24 -38.79 -2.34
N GLU A 228 14.49 -38.44 -2.07
CA GLU A 228 15.57 -39.42 -1.89
C GLU A 228 15.32 -40.28 -0.65
N GLU A 229 14.99 -39.67 0.48
CA GLU A 229 14.64 -40.40 1.73
C GLU A 229 13.45 -41.35 1.55
N VAL A 230 12.40 -40.91 0.85
CA VAL A 230 11.25 -41.75 0.51
C VAL A 230 11.67 -42.94 -0.35
N GLY A 231 12.51 -42.73 -1.37
CA GLY A 231 13.02 -43.82 -2.21
C GLY A 231 13.83 -44.85 -1.42
N VAL A 232 14.64 -44.42 -0.44
CA VAL A 232 15.35 -45.34 0.46
C VAL A 232 14.38 -46.16 1.30
N LEU A 233 13.38 -45.51 1.91
CA LEU A 233 12.38 -46.18 2.74
C LEU A 233 11.52 -47.17 1.93
N GLU A 234 11.15 -46.82 0.70
CA GLU A 234 10.43 -47.73 -0.21
C GLU A 234 11.26 -48.99 -0.49
N GLY A 235 12.55 -48.85 -0.78
CA GLY A 235 13.45 -49.98 -0.99
C GLY A 235 13.67 -50.83 0.27
N GLU A 236 13.74 -50.21 1.45
CA GLU A 236 13.80 -50.94 2.72
C GLU A 236 12.51 -51.71 3.01
N TRP A 237 11.36 -51.10 2.74
CA TRP A 237 10.06 -51.72 2.89
C TRP A 237 9.91 -52.94 1.97
N GLU A 238 10.30 -52.82 0.71
CA GLU A 238 10.25 -53.92 -0.26
C GLU A 238 11.11 -55.10 0.19
N ARG A 239 12.36 -54.86 0.62
CA ARG A 239 13.22 -55.93 1.18
C ARG A 239 12.64 -56.58 2.43
N CYS A 240 12.03 -55.79 3.31
CA CYS A 240 11.37 -56.31 4.51
C CYS A 240 10.18 -57.22 4.14
N LEU A 241 9.38 -56.79 3.16
CA LEU A 241 8.25 -57.55 2.65
C LEU A 241 8.69 -58.88 2.02
N GLU A 242 9.73 -58.86 1.18
CA GLU A 242 10.31 -60.07 0.58
C GLU A 242 10.82 -61.04 1.66
N SER A 243 11.55 -60.54 2.65
CA SER A 243 12.04 -61.36 3.77
C SER A 243 10.88 -61.98 4.55
N HIS A 244 9.82 -61.23 4.81
CA HIS A 244 8.64 -61.75 5.51
C HIS A 244 7.97 -62.87 4.69
N LEU A 245 7.79 -62.68 3.39
CA LEU A 245 7.22 -63.71 2.51
C LEU A 245 8.07 -64.98 2.48
N ALA A 246 9.41 -64.84 2.44
CA ALA A 246 10.33 -65.96 2.53
C ALA A 246 10.16 -66.73 3.84
N ILE A 247 10.15 -66.03 4.99
CA ILE A 247 9.94 -66.65 6.31
C ILE A 247 8.59 -67.36 6.38
N LYS A 248 7.52 -66.73 5.88
CA LYS A 248 6.18 -67.32 5.85
C LYS A 248 6.17 -68.65 5.09
N SER A 249 6.79 -68.69 3.91
CA SER A 249 6.86 -69.92 3.10
C SER A 249 7.63 -71.05 3.81
N VAL A 250 8.72 -70.72 4.51
CA VAL A 250 9.47 -71.70 5.33
C VAL A 250 8.61 -72.21 6.49
N GLY A 251 7.86 -71.31 7.14
CA GLY A 251 6.92 -71.68 8.20
C GLY A 251 5.84 -72.65 7.73
N GLU A 252 5.28 -72.43 6.54
CA GLU A 252 4.29 -73.33 5.92
C GLU A 252 4.88 -74.73 5.67
N VAL A 253 6.11 -74.82 5.16
CA VAL A 253 6.81 -76.09 4.95
C VAL A 253 7.07 -76.81 6.28
N LEU A 254 7.52 -76.10 7.30
CA LEU A 254 7.79 -76.68 8.62
C LEU A 254 6.51 -77.20 9.29
N ALA A 255 5.38 -76.49 9.15
CA ALA A 255 4.10 -76.94 9.69
C ALA A 255 3.65 -78.27 9.07
N VAL A 256 3.84 -78.44 7.75
CA VAL A 256 3.56 -79.72 7.06
C VAL A 256 4.45 -80.83 7.61
N GLN A 257 5.77 -80.59 7.75
CA GLN A 257 6.69 -81.58 8.30
C GLN A 257 6.38 -81.95 9.75
N GLU A 258 5.96 -81.00 10.58
CA GLU A 258 5.58 -81.25 11.96
C GLU A 258 4.35 -82.17 12.03
N GLU A 259 3.34 -81.91 11.21
CA GLU A 259 2.14 -82.73 11.12
C GLU A 259 2.44 -84.16 10.65
N GLU A 260 3.33 -84.32 9.66
CA GLU A 260 3.80 -85.64 9.22
C GLU A 260 4.51 -86.40 10.35
N LYS A 261 5.43 -85.74 11.08
CA LYS A 261 6.13 -86.35 12.21
C LYS A 261 5.18 -86.69 13.35
N ARG A 262 4.20 -85.83 13.64
CA ARG A 262 3.16 -86.07 14.65
C ARG A 262 2.37 -87.34 14.33
N LYS A 263 1.94 -87.50 13.08
CA LYS A 263 1.27 -88.73 12.61
C LYS A 263 2.13 -89.98 12.76
N ILE A 264 3.44 -89.89 12.50
CA ILE A 264 4.37 -91.02 12.68
C ILE A 264 4.48 -91.40 14.16
N VAL A 265 4.65 -90.41 15.05
CA VAL A 265 4.72 -90.64 16.49
C VAL A 265 3.44 -91.29 17.01
N GLU A 266 2.28 -90.82 16.57
CA GLU A 266 0.98 -91.38 16.96
C GLU A 266 0.85 -92.85 16.53
N LYS A 267 1.25 -93.18 15.29
CA LYS A 267 1.31 -94.58 14.82
C LYS A 267 2.28 -95.44 15.61
N ILE A 268 3.44 -94.91 15.99
CA ILE A 268 4.41 -95.64 16.82
C ILE A 268 3.80 -95.92 18.19
N LYS A 269 3.18 -94.90 18.81
CA LYS A 269 2.55 -95.03 20.11
C LYS A 269 1.46 -96.11 20.10
N GLN A 270 0.57 -96.08 19.10
CA GLN A 270 -0.45 -97.11 18.93
C GLN A 270 0.15 -98.53 18.87
N ARG A 271 1.22 -98.74 18.10
CA ARG A 271 1.89 -100.05 18.03
C ARG A 271 2.56 -100.46 19.34
N CYS A 272 3.12 -99.50 20.10
CA CYS A 272 3.67 -99.78 21.42
C CYS A 272 2.57 -100.26 22.38
N ASP A 273 1.42 -99.56 22.40
CA ASP A 273 0.27 -99.92 23.23
C ASP A 273 -0.25 -101.33 22.87
N GLU A 274 -0.32 -101.68 21.57
CA GLU A 274 -0.69 -103.01 21.08
C GLU A 274 0.30 -104.11 21.55
N VAL A 275 1.61 -103.84 21.46
CA VAL A 275 2.65 -104.78 21.92
C VAL A 275 2.60 -104.97 23.44
N GLU A 276 2.44 -103.89 24.20
CA GLU A 276 2.33 -103.93 25.66
C GLU A 276 1.12 -104.76 26.10
N ALA A 277 -0.05 -104.52 25.50
CA ALA A 277 -1.25 -105.34 25.76
C ALA A 277 -1.03 -106.82 25.40
N GLY A 278 -0.33 -107.12 24.31
CA GLY A 278 0.02 -108.49 23.93
C GLY A 278 0.98 -109.17 24.93
N ILE A 279 1.93 -108.42 25.49
CA ILE A 279 2.82 -108.89 26.55
C ILE A 279 2.02 -109.18 27.82
N GLU A 280 1.16 -108.26 28.26
CA GLU A 280 0.30 -108.44 29.44
C GLU A 280 -0.60 -109.68 29.32
N GLN A 281 -1.23 -109.88 28.16
CA GLN A 281 -2.04 -111.09 27.89
C GLN A 281 -1.20 -112.37 27.99
N SER A 282 0.01 -112.36 27.43
CA SER A 282 0.93 -113.50 27.48
C SER A 282 1.37 -113.81 28.91
N ILE A 283 1.67 -112.80 29.72
CA ILE A 283 2.00 -112.94 31.15
C ILE A 283 0.82 -113.53 31.92
N MET A 284 -0.40 -113.07 31.66
CA MET A 284 -1.61 -113.56 32.32
C MET A 284 -1.87 -115.04 32.01
N LEU A 285 -1.73 -115.45 30.74
CA LEU A 285 -1.84 -116.84 30.33
C LEU A 285 -0.80 -117.73 31.01
N LEU A 286 0.48 -117.33 31.01
CA LEU A 286 1.55 -118.07 31.67
C LEU A 286 1.32 -118.20 33.18
N SER A 287 0.80 -117.14 33.81
CA SER A 287 0.48 -117.14 35.24
C SER A 287 -0.70 -118.04 35.61
N SER A 288 -1.54 -118.44 34.63
CA SER A 288 -2.68 -119.35 34.85
C SER A 288 -2.33 -120.85 34.65
N LEU A 289 -1.13 -121.14 34.15
CA LEU A 289 -0.65 -122.51 33.83
C LEU A 289 0.19 -123.14 34.94
N GLY A 290 0.54 -122.40 35.99
CA GLY A 290 1.22 -122.88 37.20
C GLY A 290 0.28 -122.87 38.40
#